data_AF-A0A831WG70-F1
#
_entry.id   AF-A0A831WG70-F1
#
_cell.length_a   1.000
_cell.length_b   1.000
_cell.length_c   1.000
_cell.angle_alpha   90.00
_cell.angle_beta   90.00
_cell.angle_gamma   90.00
#
_symmetry.space_group_name_H-M   'P 1'
#
loop_
_entity.id
_entity.type
_entity.pdbx_description
1 polymer ?
#
loop_
_entity_poly.entity_id
_entity_poly.type
_entity_poly.pdbx_seq_one_letter_code
_entity_poly.pdbx_strand_id
1 'polypeptide(L)'
;MSKNDQSALDASLANLSLSRRKVLLGAAAVAATATAGTGSAFAAMDHDHSHHSGNKHQAVIDAALDCVKKSQTCIEHCVELFKTGDTSLAECVDRVHETEAMCTVLSQMASYNSDYLADVAAACRKVCLACEKECRKHENKHEACKACADSCKECAAECKKLAA
;
A
#
# COMPACT_ATOMS: atom_id res chain seq x y z
N MET A 1 9.27 37.13 -4.70
CA MET A 1 8.81 36.71 -6.05
C MET A 1 8.17 37.90 -6.72
N SER A 2 8.60 38.25 -7.93
CA SER A 2 8.08 39.41 -8.66
C SER A 2 6.68 39.09 -9.23
N LYS A 3 5.82 40.10 -9.38
CA LYS A 3 4.49 39.95 -10.01
C LYS A 3 4.57 39.28 -11.40
N ASN A 4 5.72 39.45 -12.07
CA ASN A 4 5.99 38.84 -13.38
C ASN A 4 6.17 37.32 -13.31
N ASP A 5 6.74 36.81 -12.22
CA ASP A 5 7.02 35.37 -12.03
C ASP A 5 5.72 34.61 -11.74
N GLN A 6 4.79 35.24 -11.01
CA GLN A 6 3.49 34.65 -10.68
C GLN A 6 2.60 34.53 -11.92
N SER A 7 2.59 35.55 -12.78
CA SER A 7 1.84 35.51 -14.05
C SER A 7 2.36 34.43 -15.00
N ALA A 8 3.66 34.15 -15.01
CA ALA A 8 4.25 33.08 -15.81
C ALA A 8 3.88 31.69 -15.27
N LEU A 9 3.83 31.54 -13.94
CA LEU A 9 3.43 30.29 -13.29
C LEU A 9 1.95 29.97 -13.54
N ASP A 10 1.07 30.97 -13.40
CA ASP A 10 -0.37 30.82 -13.64
C ASP A 10 -0.66 30.47 -15.11
N ALA A 11 0.07 31.08 -16.06
CA ALA A 11 -0.02 30.74 -17.48
C ALA A 11 0.44 29.30 -17.77
N SER A 12 1.49 28.82 -17.10
CA SER A 12 1.99 27.45 -17.23
C SER A 12 1.00 26.42 -16.66
N LEU A 13 0.42 26.70 -15.49
CA LEU A 13 -0.59 25.84 -14.86
C LEU A 13 -1.89 25.78 -15.67
N ALA A 14 -2.32 26.92 -16.23
CA ALA A 14 -3.47 26.97 -17.15
C ALA A 14 -3.21 26.14 -18.41
N ASN A 15 -2.02 26.25 -19.01
CA ASN A 15 -1.64 25.45 -20.17
C ASN A 15 -1.57 23.95 -19.87
N LEU A 16 -1.06 23.55 -18.70
CA LEU A 16 -1.07 22.15 -18.27
C LEU A 16 -2.49 21.61 -18.13
N SER A 17 -3.39 22.39 -17.53
CA SER A 17 -4.81 22.04 -17.35
C SER A 17 -5.55 21.94 -18.68
N LEU A 18 -5.34 22.90 -19.59
CA LEU A 18 -5.89 22.90 -20.94
C LEU A 18 -5.37 21.73 -21.77
N SER A 19 -4.09 21.39 -21.66
CA SER A 19 -3.46 20.28 -22.38
C SER A 19 -4.00 18.93 -21.88
N ARG A 20 -4.10 18.73 -20.55
CA ARG A 20 -4.73 17.53 -19.95
C ARG A 20 -6.19 17.39 -20.36
N ARG A 21 -6.96 18.49 -20.35
CA ARG A 21 -8.37 18.49 -20.76
C ARG A 21 -8.52 18.19 -22.25
N LYS A 22 -7.63 18.67 -23.11
CA LYS A 22 -7.58 18.33 -24.54
C LYS A 22 -7.23 16.86 -24.79
N VAL A 23 -6.33 16.28 -24.01
CA VAL A 23 -6.02 14.83 -24.09
C VAL A 23 -7.23 14.00 -23.65
N LEU A 24 -7.90 14.38 -22.56
CA LEU A 24 -9.10 13.68 -22.06
C LEU A 24 -10.31 13.83 -23.01
N LEU A 25 -10.49 15.01 -23.62
CA LEU A 25 -11.53 15.24 -24.62
C LEU A 25 -11.18 14.60 -25.98
N GLY A 26 -9.89 14.51 -26.33
CA GLY A 26 -9.40 13.85 -27.54
C GLY A 26 -9.54 12.33 -27.48
N ALA A 27 -9.39 11.73 -26.30
CA ALA A 27 -9.65 10.30 -26.07
C ALA A 27 -11.13 9.90 -26.26
N ALA A 28 -12.06 10.85 -26.19
CA ALA A 28 -13.48 10.62 -26.44
C ALA A 28 -13.88 10.76 -27.92
N ALA A 29 -13.02 11.33 -28.78
CA ALA A 29 -13.37 11.71 -30.15
C ALA A 29 -13.06 10.64 -31.22
N VAL A 30 -12.69 9.41 -30.84
CA VAL A 30 -12.45 8.29 -31.79
C VAL A 30 -13.67 7.36 -31.95
N ALA A 31 -14.82 7.71 -31.37
CA ALA A 31 -16.00 6.82 -31.31
C ALA A 31 -17.16 7.19 -32.26
N ALA A 32 -16.91 7.90 -33.37
CA ALA A 32 -18.01 8.45 -34.18
C ALA A 32 -17.94 8.24 -35.71
N THR A 33 -17.26 7.21 -36.21
CA THR A 33 -17.45 6.74 -37.61
C THR A 33 -17.25 5.22 -37.73
N ALA A 34 -18.32 4.44 -37.56
CA ALA A 34 -18.48 3.11 -38.18
C ALA A 34 -19.94 2.66 -38.09
N THR A 35 -20.79 3.15 -38.99
CA THR A 35 -22.11 2.56 -39.24
C THR A 35 -21.96 1.42 -40.23
N ALA A 36 -22.50 0.25 -39.84
CA ALA A 36 -22.80 -0.95 -40.63
C ALA A 36 -21.66 -1.92 -40.97
N GLY A 37 -21.58 -3.04 -40.23
CA GLY A 37 -20.80 -4.23 -40.60
C GLY A 37 -20.38 -5.07 -39.39
N THR A 38 -21.17 -6.10 -39.07
CA THR A 38 -20.84 -7.32 -38.31
C THR A 38 -19.64 -7.31 -37.35
N GLY A 39 -19.91 -7.39 -36.04
CA GLY A 39 -19.22 -8.25 -35.07
C GLY A 39 -17.72 -8.02 -34.82
N SER A 40 -17.40 -7.64 -33.59
CA SER A 40 -16.10 -7.90 -32.94
C SER A 40 -14.89 -7.09 -33.43
N ALA A 41 -15.00 -5.76 -33.50
CA ALA A 41 -13.82 -4.88 -33.54
C ALA A 41 -13.20 -4.62 -32.13
N PHE A 42 -13.87 -5.05 -31.06
CA PHE A 42 -13.28 -5.27 -29.74
C PHE A 42 -12.98 -6.76 -29.56
N ALA A 43 -12.31 -7.37 -30.52
CA ALA A 43 -11.65 -8.64 -30.26
C ALA A 43 -10.68 -8.41 -29.10
N ALA A 44 -10.79 -9.25 -28.07
CA ALA A 44 -9.99 -9.19 -26.85
C ALA A 44 -8.52 -8.90 -27.20
N MET A 45 -8.03 -7.74 -26.75
CA MET A 45 -6.60 -7.49 -26.69
C MET A 45 -6.06 -8.43 -25.62
N ASP A 46 -5.59 -9.60 -26.04
CA ASP A 46 -4.74 -10.47 -25.24
C ASP A 46 -3.42 -9.72 -25.05
N HIS A 47 -3.27 -9.11 -23.87
CA HIS A 47 -2.05 -8.40 -23.51
C HIS A 47 -1.23 -9.33 -22.63
N ASP A 48 -0.21 -9.91 -23.24
CA ASP A 48 0.85 -10.67 -22.58
C ASP A 48 1.53 -9.79 -21.51
N HIS A 49 1.36 -10.14 -20.24
CA HIS A 49 1.92 -9.41 -19.09
C HIS A 49 3.36 -9.83 -18.75
N SER A 50 4.08 -10.43 -19.68
CA SER A 50 5.21 -11.31 -19.36
C SER A 50 6.58 -10.63 -19.39
N HIS A 51 6.76 -9.37 -18.98
CA HIS A 51 8.11 -8.73 -19.02
C HIS A 51 8.46 -7.76 -17.87
N HIS A 52 8.08 -8.08 -16.63
CA HIS A 52 8.75 -7.48 -15.48
C HIS A 52 9.56 -8.56 -14.75
N SER A 53 10.90 -8.45 -14.80
CA SER A 53 11.74 -9.16 -13.83
C SER A 53 11.30 -8.69 -12.45
N GLY A 54 10.63 -9.55 -11.67
CA GLY A 54 10.12 -9.21 -10.35
C GLY A 54 11.22 -8.62 -9.45
N ASN A 55 10.85 -7.73 -8.53
CA ASN A 55 11.80 -7.19 -7.58
C ASN A 55 12.44 -8.35 -6.78
N LYS A 56 13.77 -8.36 -6.61
CA LYS A 56 14.47 -9.41 -5.83
C LYS A 56 14.01 -9.51 -4.37
N HIS A 57 13.32 -8.48 -3.87
CA HIS A 57 12.72 -8.39 -2.55
C HIS A 57 11.20 -8.57 -2.55
N GLN A 58 10.60 -9.12 -3.62
CA GLN A 58 9.14 -9.23 -3.75
C GLN A 58 8.48 -9.93 -2.55
N ALA A 59 9.10 -11.00 -2.02
CA ALA A 59 8.55 -11.72 -0.87
C ALA A 59 8.38 -10.84 0.39
N VAL A 60 9.37 -9.99 0.70
CA VAL A 60 9.24 -9.08 1.86
C VAL A 60 8.28 -7.92 1.56
N ILE A 61 8.18 -7.48 0.30
CA ILE A 61 7.24 -6.45 -0.12
C ILE A 61 5.81 -6.96 0.10
N ASP A 62 5.52 -8.16 -0.39
CA ASP A 62 4.19 -8.77 -0.29
C ASP A 62 3.80 -9.01 1.17
N ALA A 63 4.71 -9.58 1.98
CA ALA A 63 4.46 -9.82 3.39
C ALA A 63 4.26 -8.53 4.19
N ALA A 64 5.04 -7.49 3.91
CA ALA A 64 4.90 -6.19 4.57
C ALA A 64 3.58 -5.50 4.19
N LEU A 65 3.18 -5.55 2.92
CA LEU A 65 1.92 -4.95 2.46
C LEU A 65 0.69 -5.71 2.96
N ASP A 66 0.73 -7.04 3.04
CA ASP A 66 -0.35 -7.79 3.71
C ASP A 66 -0.41 -7.43 5.19
N CYS A 67 0.74 -7.32 5.87
CA CYS A 67 0.79 -6.88 7.26
C CYS A 67 0.17 -5.49 7.47
N VAL A 68 0.44 -4.52 6.59
CA VAL A 68 -0.22 -3.20 6.60
C VAL A 68 -1.74 -3.33 6.48
N LYS A 69 -2.23 -4.09 5.49
CA LYS A 69 -3.66 -4.31 5.27
C LYS A 69 -4.36 -4.91 6.50
N LYS A 70 -3.73 -5.92 7.13
CA LYS A 70 -4.27 -6.56 8.35
C LYS A 70 -4.18 -5.65 9.56
N SER A 71 -3.13 -4.84 9.67
CA SER A 71 -2.97 -3.83 10.72
C SER A 71 -4.09 -2.80 10.68
N GLN A 72 -4.39 -2.24 9.51
CA GLN A 72 -5.51 -1.30 9.32
C GLN A 72 -6.86 -1.91 9.72
N THR A 73 -7.09 -3.18 9.37
CA THR A 73 -8.30 -3.91 9.78
C THR A 73 -8.36 -4.10 11.31
N CYS A 74 -7.22 -4.40 11.94
CA CYS A 74 -7.13 -4.55 13.39
C CYS A 74 -7.32 -3.22 14.13
N ILE A 75 -6.79 -2.11 13.61
CA ILE A 75 -6.98 -0.77 14.16
C ILE A 75 -8.46 -0.39 14.14
N GLU A 76 -9.15 -0.53 13.01
CA GLU A 76 -10.58 -0.23 12.92
C GLU A 76 -11.40 -1.05 13.91
N HIS A 77 -11.09 -2.36 14.04
CA HIS A 77 -11.72 -3.21 15.04
C HIS A 77 -11.51 -2.71 16.48
N CYS A 78 -10.30 -2.27 16.82
CA CYS A 78 -10.01 -1.69 18.15
C CYS A 78 -10.81 -0.39 18.38
N VAL A 79 -10.88 0.48 17.38
CA VAL A 79 -11.61 1.75 17.44
C VAL A 79 -13.12 1.52 17.61
N GLU A 80 -13.70 0.51 16.95
CA GLU A 80 -15.11 0.14 17.15
C GLU A 80 -15.42 -0.30 18.58
N LEU A 81 -14.53 -1.06 19.22
CA LEU A 81 -14.67 -1.42 20.64
C LEU A 81 -14.62 -0.18 21.54
N PHE A 82 -13.70 0.74 21.28
CA PHE A 82 -13.60 1.99 22.05
C PHE A 82 -14.86 2.85 21.96
N LYS A 83 -15.57 2.87 20.83
CA LYS A 83 -16.85 3.59 20.68
C LYS A 83 -17.94 3.06 21.62
N THR A 84 -17.80 1.83 22.10
CA THR A 84 -18.71 1.21 23.08
C THR A 84 -18.21 1.29 24.52
N GLY A 85 -17.04 1.90 24.74
CA GLY A 85 -16.41 2.06 26.06
C GLY A 85 -15.49 0.90 26.47
N ASP A 86 -15.28 -0.11 25.62
CA ASP A 86 -14.37 -1.21 25.90
C ASP A 86 -12.93 -0.84 25.52
N THR A 87 -12.11 -0.50 26.51
CA THR A 87 -10.70 -0.14 26.33
C THR A 87 -9.73 -1.32 26.44
N SER A 88 -10.21 -2.56 26.40
CA SER A 88 -9.37 -3.76 26.61
C SER A 88 -8.30 -3.98 25.54
N LEU A 89 -8.41 -3.29 24.39
CA LEU A 89 -7.45 -3.35 23.28
C LEU A 89 -6.52 -2.14 23.16
N ALA A 90 -6.39 -1.31 24.21
CA ALA A 90 -5.56 -0.10 24.17
C ALA A 90 -4.08 -0.39 23.82
N GLU A 91 -3.45 -1.36 24.48
CA GLU A 91 -2.05 -1.74 24.16
C GLU A 91 -1.93 -2.36 22.76
N CYS A 92 -2.96 -3.10 22.32
CA CYS A 92 -3.02 -3.70 20.99
C CYS A 92 -3.00 -2.63 19.90
N VAL A 93 -3.87 -1.61 19.98
CA VAL A 93 -3.93 -0.57 18.94
C VAL A 93 -2.63 0.25 18.85
N ASP A 94 -1.96 0.49 19.98
CA ASP A 94 -0.65 1.19 20.00
C ASP A 94 0.40 0.39 19.22
N ARG A 95 0.50 -0.92 19.49
CA ARG A 95 1.44 -1.82 18.80
C ARG A 95 1.12 -1.99 17.31
N VAL A 96 -0.17 -2.02 16.95
CA VAL A 96 -0.59 -2.17 15.57
C VAL A 96 -0.31 -0.91 14.75
N HIS A 97 -0.47 0.30 15.32
CA HIS A 97 -0.06 1.54 14.65
C HIS A 97 1.45 1.60 14.39
N GLU A 98 2.27 1.23 15.37
CA GLU A 98 3.74 1.13 15.20
C GLU A 98 4.10 0.18 14.06
N THR A 99 3.39 -0.95 13.97
CA THR A 99 3.61 -1.99 12.95
C THR A 99 3.16 -1.55 11.57
N GLU A 100 1.99 -0.93 11.44
CA GLU A 100 1.50 -0.40 10.18
C GLU A 100 2.50 0.59 9.56
N ALA A 101 3.00 1.52 10.37
CA ALA A 101 3.99 2.50 9.94
C ALA A 101 5.30 1.82 9.50
N MET A 102 5.80 0.90 10.31
CA MET A 102 7.09 0.24 10.05
C MET A 102 7.03 -0.71 8.84
N CYS A 103 5.96 -1.48 8.67
CA CYS A 103 5.76 -2.33 7.50
C CYS A 103 5.59 -1.51 6.21
N THR A 104 4.97 -0.33 6.29
CA THR A 104 4.90 0.60 5.15
C THR A 104 6.29 1.08 4.73
N VAL A 105 7.14 1.46 5.69
CA VAL A 105 8.54 1.84 5.40
C VAL A 105 9.32 0.67 4.81
N LEU A 106 9.18 -0.53 5.39
CA LEU A 106 9.87 -1.72 4.91
C LEU A 106 9.53 -2.02 3.43
N SER A 107 8.25 -1.99 3.06
CA SER A 107 7.80 -2.29 1.70
C SER A 107 8.35 -1.28 0.69
N GLN A 108 8.40 0.01 1.04
CA GLN A 108 8.98 1.06 0.21
C GLN A 108 10.50 0.88 0.06
N MET A 109 11.22 0.66 1.17
CA MET A 109 12.68 0.50 1.16
C MET A 109 13.11 -0.74 0.38
N ALA A 110 12.35 -1.83 0.47
CA ALA A 110 12.53 -3.03 -0.35
C ALA A 110 12.25 -2.76 -1.83
N SER A 111 11.19 -2.01 -2.14
CA SER A 111 10.82 -1.64 -3.51
C SER A 111 11.91 -0.80 -4.20
N TYR A 112 12.61 0.05 -3.43
CA TYR A 112 13.69 0.90 -3.92
C TYR A 112 15.07 0.21 -3.95
N ASN A 113 15.17 -1.05 -3.52
CA ASN A 113 16.45 -1.75 -3.32
C ASN A 113 17.42 -0.93 -2.44
N SER A 114 16.92 -0.35 -1.35
CA SER A 114 17.71 0.54 -0.51
C SER A 114 18.94 -0.15 0.11
N ASP A 115 20.08 0.54 0.16
CA ASP A 115 21.28 0.10 0.88
C ASP A 115 21.03 -0.06 2.40
N TYR A 116 19.99 0.57 2.93
CA TYR A 116 19.60 0.48 4.35
C TYR A 116 18.56 -0.61 4.64
N LEU A 117 18.21 -1.44 3.65
CA LEU A 117 17.12 -2.41 3.79
C LEU A 117 17.35 -3.41 4.94
N ALA A 118 18.58 -3.85 5.18
CA ALA A 118 18.89 -4.78 6.26
C ALA A 118 18.59 -4.19 7.65
N ASP A 119 18.96 -2.92 7.88
CA ASP A 119 18.70 -2.22 9.14
C ASP A 119 17.20 -1.97 9.35
N VAL A 120 16.51 -1.56 8.28
CA VAL A 120 15.05 -1.37 8.30
C VAL A 120 14.34 -2.69 8.57
N ALA A 121 14.75 -3.79 7.93
CA ALA A 121 14.20 -5.12 8.16
C ALA A 121 14.45 -5.59 9.61
N ALA A 122 15.63 -5.34 10.17
CA ALA A 122 15.94 -5.67 11.56
C ALA A 122 15.04 -4.91 12.56
N ALA A 123 14.78 -3.62 12.31
CA ALA A 123 13.86 -2.82 13.11
C ALA A 123 12.40 -3.29 12.93
N CYS A 124 11.95 -3.49 11.69
CA CYS A 124 10.62 -3.97 11.37
C CYS A 124 10.33 -5.32 12.02
N ARG A 125 11.27 -6.26 11.98
CA ARG A 125 11.14 -7.55 12.67
C ARG A 125 10.85 -7.40 14.16
N LYS A 126 11.53 -6.47 14.86
CA LYS A 126 11.31 -6.25 16.29
C LYS A 126 9.89 -5.72 16.56
N VAL A 127 9.44 -4.77 15.74
CA VAL A 127 8.10 -4.18 15.83
C VAL A 127 7.03 -5.24 15.55
N CYS A 128 7.16 -6.00 14.46
CA CYS A 128 6.23 -7.09 14.11
C CYS A 128 6.13 -8.14 15.22
N LEU A 129 7.25 -8.55 15.84
CA LEU A 129 7.22 -9.53 16.93
C LEU A 129 6.55 -8.98 18.21
N ALA A 130 6.70 -7.68 18.48
CA ALA A 130 6.00 -7.03 19.59
C ALA A 130 4.48 -6.97 19.34
N CYS A 131 4.07 -6.63 18.12
CA CYS A 131 2.67 -6.61 17.72
C CYS A 131 2.06 -8.00 17.66
N GLU A 132 2.76 -9.00 17.11
CA GLU A 132 2.31 -10.40 17.15
C GLU A 132 2.01 -10.81 18.59
N LYS A 133 2.98 -10.62 19.50
CA LYS A 133 2.81 -11.00 20.91
C LYS A 133 1.58 -10.34 21.54
N GLU A 134 1.32 -9.07 21.23
CA GLU A 134 0.18 -8.34 21.75
C GLU A 134 -1.14 -8.86 21.16
N CYS A 135 -1.24 -8.93 19.83
CA CYS A 135 -2.43 -9.40 19.13
C CYS A 135 -2.80 -10.85 19.51
N ARG A 136 -1.82 -11.72 19.78
CA ARG A 136 -2.06 -13.10 20.25
C ARG A 136 -2.81 -13.18 21.58
N LYS A 137 -2.72 -12.16 22.45
CA LYS A 137 -3.53 -12.11 23.68
C LYS A 137 -5.04 -12.06 23.40
N HIS A 138 -5.42 -11.66 22.19
CA HIS A 138 -6.78 -11.34 21.79
C HIS A 138 -7.35 -12.27 20.69
N GLU A 139 -6.53 -13.18 20.16
CA GLU A 139 -6.84 -13.98 18.97
C GLU A 139 -8.08 -14.88 19.10
N ASN A 140 -8.43 -15.28 20.33
CA ASN A 140 -9.58 -16.15 20.58
C ASN A 140 -10.92 -15.39 20.61
N LYS A 141 -10.89 -14.06 20.70
CA LYS A 141 -12.08 -13.20 20.78
C LYS A 141 -12.23 -12.30 19.57
N HIS A 142 -11.13 -11.95 18.92
CA HIS A 142 -11.08 -10.96 17.86
C HIS A 142 -10.30 -11.51 16.66
N GLU A 143 -11.03 -11.88 15.61
CA GLU A 143 -10.44 -12.43 14.37
C GLU A 143 -9.48 -11.43 13.71
N ALA A 144 -9.77 -10.13 13.80
CA ALA A 144 -8.89 -9.08 13.29
C ALA A 144 -7.51 -9.09 13.98
N CYS A 145 -7.47 -9.33 15.30
CA CYS A 145 -6.22 -9.47 16.04
C CYS A 145 -5.47 -10.73 15.62
N LYS A 146 -6.16 -11.87 15.45
CA LYS A 146 -5.54 -13.12 14.98
C LYS A 146 -4.90 -12.93 13.60
N ALA A 147 -5.63 -12.35 12.65
CA ALA A 147 -5.14 -12.11 11.30
C ALA A 147 -3.95 -11.13 11.26
N CYS A 148 -3.95 -10.10 12.12
CA CYS A 148 -2.81 -9.20 12.27
C CYS A 148 -1.59 -9.91 12.89
N ALA A 149 -1.80 -10.78 13.89
CA ALA A 149 -0.72 -11.57 14.47
C ALA A 149 -0.09 -12.55 13.47
N ASP A 150 -0.91 -13.20 12.63
CA ASP A 150 -0.45 -14.11 11.58
C ASP A 150 0.42 -13.36 10.55
N SER A 151 -0.04 -12.21 10.06
CA SER A 151 0.74 -11.42 9.09
C SER A 151 2.00 -10.79 9.69
N CYS A 152 1.97 -10.39 10.98
CA CYS A 152 3.16 -9.94 11.71
C CYS A 152 4.23 -11.04 11.74
N LYS A 153 3.83 -12.27 12.04
CA LYS A 153 4.74 -13.44 12.07
C LYS A 153 5.38 -13.69 10.70
N GLU A 154 4.58 -13.63 9.64
CA GLU A 154 5.05 -13.81 8.26
C GLU A 154 6.01 -12.69 7.84
N CYS A 155 5.65 -11.43 8.08
CA CYS A 155 6.52 -10.28 7.81
C CYS A 155 7.84 -10.38 8.58
N ALA A 156 7.80 -10.75 9.87
CA ALA A 156 8.99 -10.95 10.69
C ALA A 156 9.89 -12.08 10.16
N ALA A 157 9.31 -13.12 9.57
CA ALA A 157 10.05 -14.22 8.95
C ALA A 157 10.78 -13.77 7.68
N GLU A 158 10.13 -12.98 6.82
CA GLU A 158 10.77 -12.38 5.64
C GLU A 158 11.87 -11.38 6.02
N CYS A 159 11.62 -10.53 7.03
CA CYS A 159 12.63 -9.61 7.55
C CYS A 159 13.90 -10.33 8.02
N LYS A 160 13.75 -11.50 8.66
CA LYS A 160 14.88 -12.31 9.13
C LYS A 160 15.78 -12.79 7.98
N LYS A 161 15.26 -12.95 6.76
CA LYS A 161 16.06 -13.37 5.60
C LYS A 161 16.96 -12.24 5.08
N LEU A 162 16.67 -10.99 5.45
CA LEU A 162 17.39 -9.79 5.01
C LEU A 162 18.35 -9.25 6.06
N ALA A 163 18.01 -9.41 7.34
CA ALA A 163 18.87 -9.03 8.46
C ALA A 163 19.91 -10.13 8.71
N ALA A 164 21.18 -9.83 8.38
CA ALA A 164 22.33 -10.66 8.74
C ALA A 164 22.57 -10.70 10.25
#